data_AF-A0A242K919-F1
#
_entry.id   AF-A0A242K919-F1
#
_cell.length_a   1.000
_cell.length_b   1.000
_cell.length_c   1.000
_cell.angle_alpha   90.00
_cell.angle_beta   90.00
_cell.angle_gamma   90.00
#
_symmetry.space_group_name_H-M   'P 1'
#
loop_
_entity.id
_entity.type
_entity.pdbx_description
1 polymer ?
#
loop_
_entity_poly.entity_id
_entity_poly.type
_entity_poly.pdbx_seq_one_letter_code
_entity_poly.pdbx_strand_id
1 'polypeptide(L)' 'MLNKENILGFIADHQEEIDELEKELTGITNENVINAVQQRLSYLRDNKYHYELQARAWKLID' A
#
# COMPACT_ATOMS: atom_id res chain seq x y z
N MET A 1 -9.23 5.27 12.88
CA MET A 1 -10.55 5.30 12.20
C MET A 1 -10.38 6.06 10.90
N LEU A 2 -10.82 5.50 9.77
CA LEU A 2 -10.66 6.12 8.45
C LEU A 2 -11.67 7.28 8.27
N ASN A 3 -11.21 8.44 7.85
CA ASN A 3 -12.04 9.62 7.56
C ASN A 3 -11.41 10.51 6.48
N LYS A 4 -12.10 11.60 6.10
CA LYS A 4 -11.63 12.52 5.04
C LYS A 4 -10.31 13.22 5.36
N GLU A 5 -10.01 13.43 6.64
CA GLU A 5 -8.82 14.18 7.08
C GLU A 5 -7.57 13.31 7.03
N ASN A 6 -7.69 11.99 7.22
CA ASN A 6 -6.54 11.08 7.33
C ASN A 6 -6.39 10.08 6.17
N ILE A 7 -7.38 9.93 5.29
CA ILE A 7 -7.32 8.95 4.20
C ILE A 7 -6.15 9.15 3.25
N LEU A 8 -5.77 10.41 2.96
CA LEU A 8 -4.62 10.70 2.12
C LEU A 8 -3.30 10.31 2.79
N GLY A 9 -3.22 10.45 4.12
CA GLY A 9 -2.09 9.96 4.92
C GLY A 9 -1.97 8.44 4.80
N PHE A 10 -3.07 7.70 5.01
CA PHE A 10 -3.06 6.25 4.86
C PHE A 10 -2.63 5.80 3.45
N ILE A 11 -3.07 6.49 2.39
CA ILE A 11 -2.65 6.19 1.01
C ILE A 11 -1.13 6.40 0.85
N ALA A 12 -0.61 7.51 1.37
CA ALA A 12 0.82 7.83 1.32
C ALA A 12 1.66 6.80 2.10
N ASP A 13 1.25 6.48 3.34
CA ASP A 13 1.93 5.49 4.19
C ASP A 13 1.98 4.12 3.51
N HIS A 14 0.87 3.69 2.87
CA HIS A 14 0.86 2.41 2.14
C HIS A 14 1.74 2.46 0.89
N GLN A 15 1.84 3.60 0.20
CA GLN A 15 2.73 3.75 -0.95
C GLN A 15 4.19 3.69 -0.52
N GLU A 16 4.56 4.38 0.57
CA GLU A 16 5.92 4.36 1.13
C GLU A 16 6.33 2.92 1.50
N GLU A 17 5.47 2.19 2.21
CA GLU A 17 5.75 0.79 2.56
C GLU A 17 5.86 -0.11 1.32
N ILE A 18 5.03 0.11 0.28
CA ILE A 18 5.14 -0.61 -0.99
C ILE A 18 6.51 -0.35 -1.64
N ASP A 19 6.92 0.91 -1.74
CA ASP A 19 8.18 1.30 -2.38
C ASP A 19 9.39 0.70 -1.66
N GLU A 20 9.36 0.68 -0.33
CA GLU A 20 10.40 0.05 0.51
C GLU A 20 10.47 -1.47 0.26
N LEU A 21 9.34 -2.16 0.31
CA LEU A 21 9.28 -3.61 0.13
C LEU A 21 9.67 -4.03 -1.30
N GLU A 22 9.28 -3.28 -2.32
CA GLU A 22 9.69 -3.53 -3.70
C GLU A 22 11.19 -3.37 -3.88
N LYS A 23 11.78 -2.35 -3.24
CA LYS A 23 13.24 -2.14 -3.24
C LYS A 23 13.96 -3.30 -2.55
N GLU A 24 13.49 -3.74 -1.38
CA GLU A 24 14.09 -4.86 -0.65
C GLU A 24 14.04 -6.17 -1.46
N LEU A 25 12.95 -6.41 -2.18
CA LEU A 25 12.76 -7.62 -2.99
C LEU A 25 13.84 -7.81 -4.05
N THR A 26 14.44 -6.73 -4.56
CA THR A 26 15.50 -6.80 -5.58
C THR A 26 16.77 -7.52 -5.10
N GLY A 27 16.99 -7.60 -3.78
CA GLY A 27 18.17 -8.24 -3.18
C GLY A 27 17.91 -9.61 -2.55
N ILE A 28 16.66 -10.07 -2.50
CA ILE A 28 16.28 -11.29 -1.77
C ILE A 28 16.25 -12.48 -2.73
N THR A 29 16.92 -13.56 -2.35
CA THR A 29 16.94 -14.84 -3.11
C THR A 29 16.20 -15.98 -2.41
N ASN A 30 15.82 -15.79 -1.14
CA ASN A 30 15.10 -16.80 -0.38
C ASN A 30 13.61 -16.79 -0.75
N GLU A 31 13.13 -17.88 -1.36
CA GLU A 31 11.74 -18.00 -1.83
C GLU A 31 10.69 -17.82 -0.73
N ASN A 32 10.94 -18.30 0.49
CA ASN A 32 9.97 -18.14 1.59
C ASN A 32 9.84 -16.67 1.99
N VAL A 33 10.95 -15.93 2.00
CA VAL A 33 10.95 -14.49 2.27
C VAL A 33 10.27 -13.75 1.13
N ILE A 34 10.57 -14.09 -0.13
CA ILE A 34 9.91 -13.51 -1.31
C ILE A 34 8.39 -13.68 -1.22
N ASN A 35 7.92 -14.89 -0.92
CA ASN A 35 6.50 -15.18 -0.80
C ASN A 35 5.83 -14.37 0.32
N ALA A 36 6.49 -14.24 1.47
CA ALA A 36 5.98 -13.44 2.58
C ALA A 36 5.88 -11.95 2.22
N VAL A 37 6.91 -11.39 1.56
CA VAL A 37 6.88 -9.99 1.12
C VAL A 37 5.83 -9.77 0.03
N GLN A 38 5.67 -10.70 -0.90
CA GLN A 38 4.61 -10.63 -1.92
C GLN A 38 3.20 -10.64 -1.32
N GLN A 39 2.95 -11.45 -0.28
CA GLN A 39 1.68 -11.44 0.45
C GLN A 39 1.43 -10.08 1.11
N ARG A 40 2.46 -9.48 1.72
CA ARG A 40 2.38 -8.15 2.32
C ARG A 40 2.10 -7.07 1.26
N LEU A 41 2.80 -7.12 0.13
CA LEU A 41 2.57 -6.22 -1.01
C LEU A 41 1.15 -6.32 -1.54
N SER A 42 0.59 -7.54 -1.66
CA SER A 42 -0.80 -7.72 -2.08
C SER A 42 -1.77 -7.02 -1.12
N TYR A 43 -1.61 -7.25 0.18
CA TYR A 43 -2.44 -6.61 1.21
C TYR A 43 -2.37 -5.08 1.16
N LEU A 44 -1.17 -4.51 1.02
CA LEU A 44 -0.98 -3.06 0.96
C LEU A 44 -1.62 -2.46 -0.28
N ARG A 45 -1.43 -3.09 -1.45
CA ARG A 45 -2.00 -2.62 -2.72
C ARG A 45 -3.52 -2.66 -2.71
N ASP A 46 -4.11 -3.74 -2.20
CA ASP A 46 -5.56 -3.87 -2.09
C ASP A 46 -6.15 -2.79 -1.18
N ASN A 47 -5.57 -2.58 0.01
CA ASN A 47 -6.04 -1.54 0.93
C ASN A 47 -5.84 -0.13 0.37
N LYS A 48 -4.68 0.15 -0.22
CA LYS A 48 -4.41 1.43 -0.87
C LYS A 48 -5.44 1.72 -1.96
N TYR A 49 -5.76 0.73 -2.80
CA TYR A 49 -6.79 0.86 -3.83
C TYR A 49 -8.16 1.17 -3.24
N HIS A 50 -8.55 0.50 -2.15
CA HIS A 50 -9.81 0.80 -1.45
C HIS A 50 -9.84 2.22 -0.87
N TYR A 51 -8.72 2.70 -0.32
CA TYR A 51 -8.61 4.06 0.17
C TYR A 51 -8.66 5.09 -0.97
N GLU A 52 -8.01 4.82 -2.09
CA GLU A 52 -8.10 5.67 -3.28
C GLU A 52 -9.54 5.75 -3.82
N LEU A 53 -10.26 4.62 -3.89
CA LEU A 53 -11.67 4.61 -4.28
C LEU A 53 -12.53 5.48 -3.34
N GLN A 54 -12.32 5.35 -2.04
CA GLN A 54 -13.04 6.13 -1.05
C GLN A 54 -12.68 7.63 -1.10
N ALA A 55 -11.42 7.95 -1.35
CA ALA A 55 -10.94 9.32 -1.52
C ALA A 55 -11.54 9.98 -2.78
N ARG A 56 -11.63 9.26 -3.91
CA ARG A 56 -12.35 9.69 -5.12
C ARG A 56 -13.83 9.90 -4.86
N ALA A 57 -14.49 8.98 -4.15
CA ALA A 57 -15.90 9.14 -3.76
C ALA A 57 -16.13 10.37 -2.87
N TRP A 58 -15.12 10.78 -2.10
CA TRP A 58 -15.13 12.01 -1.30
C TRP A 58 -14.63 13.26 -2.02
N LYS A 59 -14.22 13.15 -3.30
CA LYS A 59 -13.65 14.23 -4.13
C LYS A 59 -12.37 14.84 -3.54
N LEU A 60 -11.53 14.00 -2.93
CA LEU A 60 -10.23 14.41 -2.38
C LEU A 60 -9.08 14.22 -3.37
N ILE A 61 -9.26 13.34 -4.35
CA ILE A 61 -8.34 13.05 -5.46
C ILE A 61 -9.18 12.79 -6.72
N ASP A 62 -8.54 12.90 -7.89
CA ASP A 62 -9.14 12.70 -9.21
C ASP A 62 -9.28 11.20 -9.62
#